data_AF-A0A844ZKX2-F1
#
_entry.id   AF-A0A844ZKX2-F1
#
_cell.length_a   1.000
_cell.length_b   1.000
_cell.length_c   1.000
_cell.angle_alpha   90.00
_cell.angle_beta   90.00
_cell.angle_gamma   90.00
#
_symmetry.space_group_name_H-M   'P 1'
#
loop_
_entity.id
_entity.type
_entity.pdbx_description
1 polymer ?
#
loop_
_entity_poly.entity_id
_entity_poly.type
_entity_poly.pdbx_seq_one_letter_code
_entity_poly.pdbx_strand_id
1 'polypeptide(L)'
;MMRKLAFAGAALAMLPGAAMAQDVALDPIEAKQCAVWASMFSTQFEDEETRQAFIYAVNYFVGYYEGTTGQGIGDLEDEESIAAVETRFADFSQICGAHMQGFGTRMSAWGEWLSQFGSETAQDAK
;
A
#
# COMPACT_ATOMS: atom_id res chain seq x y z
N MET A 1 34.96 57.05 -8.20
CA MET A 1 34.18 56.71 -6.99
C MET A 1 33.32 55.49 -7.27
N MET A 2 33.32 54.55 -6.33
CA MET A 2 32.81 53.18 -6.41
C MET A 2 31.27 53.05 -6.48
N ARG A 3 30.86 51.83 -6.89
CA ARG A 3 29.57 51.14 -6.63
C ARG A 3 28.41 51.57 -7.55
N LYS A 4 27.63 50.66 -8.14
CA LYS A 4 27.03 49.45 -7.55
C LYS A 4 26.86 48.33 -8.59
N LEU A 5 27.24 47.12 -8.17
CA LEU A 5 26.85 45.84 -8.76
C LEU A 5 25.35 45.64 -8.55
N ALA A 6 24.61 45.31 -9.61
CA ALA A 6 23.27 44.73 -9.50
C ALA A 6 23.36 43.27 -9.95
N PHE A 7 23.62 42.38 -8.99
CA PHE A 7 23.42 40.95 -9.14
C PHE A 7 21.90 40.70 -9.21
N ALA A 8 21.40 40.39 -10.41
CA ALA A 8 20.06 39.82 -10.57
C ALA A 8 20.13 38.36 -10.13
N GLY A 9 19.92 38.13 -8.83
CA GLY A 9 19.74 36.79 -8.28
C GLY A 9 18.41 36.23 -8.78
N ALA A 10 18.47 35.36 -9.79
CA ALA A 10 17.35 34.48 -10.12
C ALA A 10 17.17 33.52 -8.94
N ALA A 11 16.21 33.83 -8.07
CA ALA A 11 15.74 32.89 -7.06
C ALA A 11 15.11 31.70 -7.81
N LEU A 12 15.87 30.62 -7.99
CA LEU A 12 15.29 29.31 -8.23
C LEU A 12 14.43 28.99 -7.00
N ALA A 13 13.12 29.18 -7.14
CA ALA A 13 12.15 28.59 -6.24
C ALA A 13 12.35 27.08 -6.30
N MET A 14 13.05 26.54 -5.29
CA MET A 14 12.98 25.12 -4.98
C MET A 14 11.56 24.87 -4.51
N LEU A 15 10.65 24.61 -5.46
CA LEU A 15 9.39 23.95 -5.13
C LEU A 15 9.80 22.62 -4.49
N PRO A 16 9.44 22.35 -3.23
CA PRO A 16 9.58 21.01 -2.69
C PRO A 16 8.71 20.14 -3.57
N GLY A 17 9.34 19.40 -4.48
CA GLY A 17 8.65 18.40 -5.29
C GLY A 17 7.99 17.47 -4.30
N ALA A 18 6.66 17.43 -4.32
CA ALA A 18 5.94 16.31 -3.75
C ALA A 18 6.62 15.08 -4.33
N ALA A 19 7.32 14.33 -3.49
CA ALA A 19 7.77 13.00 -3.84
C ALA A 19 6.48 12.25 -4.09
N MET A 20 6.05 12.21 -5.35
CA MET A 20 5.04 11.27 -5.81
C MET A 20 5.63 9.93 -5.44
N ALA A 21 5.10 9.33 -4.37
CA ALA A 21 5.36 7.94 -4.06
C ALA A 21 5.02 7.20 -5.35
N GLN A 22 6.05 6.77 -6.08
CA GLN A 22 5.85 5.89 -7.21
C GLN A 22 5.39 4.60 -6.55
N ASP A 23 4.07 4.41 -6.47
CA ASP A 23 3.47 3.13 -6.13
C ASP A 23 4.01 2.15 -7.18
N VAL A 24 5.09 1.46 -6.83
CA VAL A 24 5.62 0.38 -7.65
C VAL A 24 4.50 -0.64 -7.72
N ALA A 25 4.02 -0.90 -8.94
CA ALA A 25 3.00 -1.90 -9.16
C ALA A 25 3.49 -3.23 -8.58
N LEU A 26 2.70 -3.80 -7.68
CA LEU A 26 2.96 -5.11 -7.09
C LEU A 26 2.96 -6.16 -8.21
N ASP A 27 3.96 -7.03 -8.24
CA ASP A 27 3.98 -8.14 -9.18
C ASP A 27 2.81 -9.10 -8.87
N PRO A 28 2.04 -9.59 -9.86
CA PRO A 28 0.92 -10.48 -9.58
C PRO A 28 1.32 -11.77 -8.86
N ILE A 29 2.48 -12.36 -9.17
CA ILE A 29 2.95 -13.56 -8.48
C ILE A 29 3.30 -13.21 -7.03
N GLU A 30 3.94 -12.07 -6.79
CA GLU A 30 4.20 -11.58 -5.44
C GLU A 30 2.89 -11.31 -4.67
N ALA A 31 1.85 -10.78 -5.32
CA ALA A 31 0.52 -10.62 -4.71
C ALA A 31 -0.05 -11.98 -4.28
N LYS A 32 0.05 -12.99 -5.15
CA LYS A 32 -0.41 -14.35 -4.83
C LYS A 32 0.36 -14.95 -3.65
N GLN A 33 1.68 -14.78 -3.60
CA GLN A 33 2.52 -15.20 -2.47
C GLN A 33 2.16 -14.45 -1.18
N CYS A 34 1.89 -13.15 -1.26
CA CYS A 34 1.45 -12.38 -0.10
C CYS A 34 0.05 -12.77 0.39
N ALA A 35 -0.85 -13.21 -0.50
CA ALA A 35 -2.13 -13.78 -0.10
C ALA A 35 -1.93 -15.11 0.67
N VAL A 36 -1.01 -15.97 0.23
CA VAL A 36 -0.65 -17.20 0.94
C VAL A 36 -0.06 -16.88 2.31
N TRP A 37 0.93 -15.98 2.38
CA TRP A 37 1.53 -15.53 3.64
C TRP A 37 0.48 -15.00 4.62
N ALA A 38 -0.42 -14.12 4.17
CA ALA A 38 -1.47 -13.56 5.02
C ALA A 38 -2.45 -14.63 5.50
N SER A 39 -2.79 -15.59 4.64
CA SER A 39 -3.66 -16.72 4.99
C SER A 39 -3.03 -17.58 6.08
N MET A 40 -1.75 -17.92 5.94
CA MET A 40 -1.00 -18.68 6.95
C MET A 40 -0.93 -17.95 8.29
N PHE A 41 -0.65 -16.65 8.30
CA PHE A 41 -0.59 -15.85 9.53
C PHE A 41 -1.95 -15.67 10.19
N SER A 42 -3.04 -15.51 9.43
CA SER A 42 -4.38 -15.30 9.99
C SER A 42 -4.82 -16.43 10.94
N THR A 43 -4.27 -17.64 10.76
CA THR A 43 -4.59 -18.80 11.59
C THR A 43 -3.75 -18.92 12.86
N GLN A 44 -2.68 -18.12 12.98
CA GLN A 44 -1.70 -18.21 14.08
C GLN A 44 -2.01 -17.28 15.25
N PHE A 45 -2.90 -16.30 15.06
CA PHE A 45 -3.23 -15.32 16.10
C PHE A 45 -4.57 -15.65 16.77
N GLU A 46 -4.55 -15.70 18.10
CA GLU A 46 -5.76 -15.81 18.93
C GLU A 46 -6.46 -14.44 19.10
N ASP A 47 -5.70 -13.36 19.01
CA ASP A 47 -6.23 -12.01 19.06
C ASP A 47 -7.07 -11.69 17.82
N GLU A 48 -8.35 -11.35 18.05
CA GLU A 48 -9.31 -11.15 16.98
C GLU A 48 -8.94 -9.96 16.09
N GLU A 49 -8.45 -8.87 16.68
CA GLU A 49 -8.11 -7.66 15.94
C GLU A 49 -6.96 -7.94 14.96
N THR A 50 -5.90 -8.58 15.45
CA THR A 50 -4.77 -8.99 14.63
C THR A 50 -5.21 -9.97 13.53
N ARG A 51 -6.04 -10.97 13.87
CA ARG A 51 -6.58 -11.91 12.89
C ARG A 51 -7.36 -11.21 11.78
N GLN A 52 -8.22 -10.25 12.14
CA GLN A 52 -8.98 -9.46 11.16
C GLN A 52 -8.06 -8.63 10.26
N ALA A 53 -6.99 -8.03 10.81
CA ALA A 53 -6.00 -7.32 10.01
C ALA A 53 -5.37 -8.22 8.93
N PHE A 54 -5.06 -9.47 9.25
CA PHE A 54 -4.57 -10.43 8.27
C PHE A 54 -5.64 -10.86 7.26
N ILE A 55 -6.90 -11.00 7.67
CA ILE A 55 -8.01 -11.25 6.72
C ILE A 55 -8.15 -10.10 5.72
N TYR A 56 -7.97 -8.84 6.15
CA TYR A 56 -7.93 -7.70 5.23
C TYR A 56 -6.73 -7.79 4.28
N ALA A 57 -5.56 -8.22 4.76
CA ALA A 57 -4.39 -8.44 3.91
C ALA A 57 -4.65 -9.52 2.86
N VAL A 58 -5.27 -10.65 3.23
CA VAL A 58 -5.70 -11.69 2.29
C VAL A 58 -6.57 -11.08 1.20
N ASN A 59 -7.65 -10.37 1.57
CA ASN A 59 -8.58 -9.78 0.62
C ASN A 59 -7.90 -8.76 -0.32
N TYR A 60 -6.99 -7.95 0.21
CA TYR A 60 -6.23 -6.98 -0.57
C TYR A 60 -5.37 -7.67 -1.65
N PHE A 61 -4.58 -8.66 -1.26
CA PHE A 61 -3.66 -9.35 -2.17
C PHE A 61 -4.40 -10.24 -3.18
N VAL A 62 -5.46 -10.93 -2.74
CA VAL A 62 -6.35 -11.68 -3.64
C VAL A 62 -6.96 -10.73 -4.67
N GLY A 63 -7.60 -9.65 -4.24
CA GLY A 63 -8.23 -8.69 -5.15
C GLY A 63 -7.22 -8.06 -6.12
N TYR A 64 -5.99 -7.81 -5.68
CA TYR A 64 -4.93 -7.32 -6.55
C TYR A 64 -4.57 -8.35 -7.63
N TYR A 65 -4.31 -9.61 -7.25
CA TYR A 65 -4.00 -10.67 -8.20
C TYR A 65 -5.12 -10.88 -9.23
N GLU A 66 -6.35 -11.05 -8.74
CA GLU A 66 -7.50 -11.34 -9.61
C GLU A 66 -7.81 -10.15 -10.53
N GLY A 67 -7.72 -8.93 -9.99
CA GLY A 67 -7.93 -7.71 -10.77
C GLY A 67 -6.86 -7.45 -11.84
N THR A 68 -5.61 -7.86 -11.60
CA THR A 68 -4.50 -7.67 -12.55
C THR A 68 -4.42 -8.77 -13.60
N THR A 69 -4.74 -10.01 -13.24
CA THR A 69 -4.60 -11.18 -14.11
C THR A 69 -5.89 -11.62 -14.79
N GLY A 70 -7.05 -11.29 -14.21
CA GLY A 70 -8.35 -11.81 -14.63
C GLY A 70 -8.58 -13.28 -14.27
N GLN A 71 -7.75 -13.86 -13.40
CA GLN A 71 -7.83 -15.26 -12.95
C GLN A 71 -8.24 -15.33 -11.48
N GLY A 72 -9.05 -16.32 -11.09
CA GLY A 72 -9.38 -16.56 -9.69
C GLY A 72 -8.19 -17.14 -8.93
N ILE A 73 -8.00 -16.73 -7.67
CA ILE A 73 -6.86 -17.21 -6.88
C ILE A 73 -6.93 -18.72 -6.60
N GLY A 74 -8.15 -19.28 -6.53
CA GLY A 74 -8.42 -20.70 -6.29
C GLY A 74 -8.42 -21.57 -7.56
N ASP A 75 -8.27 -20.99 -8.75
CA ASP A 75 -8.25 -21.74 -10.01
C ASP A 75 -6.91 -22.46 -10.26
N LEU A 76 -5.93 -22.24 -9.38
CA LEU A 76 -4.58 -22.78 -9.46
C LEU A 76 -4.20 -23.38 -8.11
N GLU A 77 -3.96 -24.68 -8.05
CA GLU A 77 -3.16 -25.28 -6.97
C GLU A 77 -1.78 -24.60 -7.01
N ASP A 78 -1.42 -23.90 -5.92
CA ASP A 78 -0.23 -23.05 -5.91
C ASP A 78 0.85 -23.56 -4.96
N GLU A 79 1.27 -24.81 -5.21
CA GLU A 79 2.37 -25.43 -4.48
C GLU A 79 3.65 -24.60 -4.56
N GLU A 80 3.88 -23.90 -5.67
CA GLU A 80 5.05 -23.03 -5.84
C GLU A 80 5.02 -21.83 -4.89
N SER A 81 3.91 -21.08 -4.83
CA SER A 81 3.82 -19.96 -3.88
C SER A 81 3.81 -20.42 -2.44
N ILE A 82 3.18 -21.56 -2.13
CA ILE A 82 3.23 -22.15 -0.78
C ILE A 82 4.68 -22.48 -0.42
N ALA A 83 5.40 -23.21 -1.26
CA ALA A 83 6.80 -23.56 -1.02
C ALA A 83 7.70 -22.32 -0.94
N ALA A 84 7.47 -21.31 -1.78
CA ALA A 84 8.21 -20.05 -1.74
C ALA A 84 8.01 -19.32 -0.40
N VAL A 85 6.76 -19.20 0.05
CA VAL A 85 6.43 -18.53 1.31
C VAL A 85 6.96 -19.31 2.51
N GLU A 86 6.83 -20.63 2.53
CA GLU A 86 7.34 -21.46 3.63
C GLU A 86 8.86 -21.36 3.76
N THR A 87 9.59 -21.41 2.65
CA THR A 87 11.06 -21.37 2.66
C THR A 87 11.62 -19.98 2.95
N ARG A 88 10.88 -18.92 2.61
CA ARG A 88 11.31 -17.52 2.75
C ARG A 88 10.38 -16.70 3.63
N PHE A 89 9.82 -17.33 4.65
CA PHE A 89 8.74 -16.77 5.47
C PHE A 89 9.09 -15.41 6.11
N ALA A 90 10.33 -15.26 6.59
CA ALA A 90 10.81 -14.00 7.16
C ALA A 90 10.88 -12.89 6.11
N ASP A 91 11.33 -13.21 4.89
CA ASP A 91 11.37 -12.25 3.77
C ASP A 91 9.96 -11.79 3.41
N PHE A 92 9.01 -12.72 3.29
CA PHE A 92 7.62 -12.37 2.95
C PHE A 92 6.93 -11.56 4.05
N SER A 93 7.29 -11.78 5.32
CA SER A 93 6.83 -10.90 6.40
C SER A 93 7.29 -9.45 6.20
N GLN A 94 8.52 -9.24 5.71
CA GLN A 94 9.02 -7.91 5.41
C GLN A 94 8.38 -7.32 4.14
N ILE A 95 8.33 -8.11 3.05
CA ILE A 95 7.82 -7.69 1.74
C ILE A 95 6.32 -7.37 1.85
N CYS A 96 5.51 -8.34 2.27
CA CYS A 96 4.06 -8.18 2.34
C CYS A 96 3.66 -7.18 3.43
N GLY A 97 4.42 -7.13 4.55
CA GLY A 97 4.25 -6.11 5.58
C GLY A 97 4.45 -4.69 5.05
N ALA A 98 5.47 -4.45 4.21
CA ALA A 98 5.70 -3.16 3.59
C ALA A 98 4.55 -2.74 2.65
N HIS A 99 4.01 -3.68 1.86
CA HIS A 99 2.83 -3.43 1.03
C HIS A 99 1.60 -3.05 1.85
N MET A 100 1.36 -3.78 2.95
CA MET A 100 0.22 -3.48 3.84
C MET A 100 0.39 -2.15 4.57
N GLN A 101 1.62 -1.77 4.94
CA GLN A 101 1.89 -0.45 5.50
C GLN A 101 1.60 0.67 4.47
N GLY A 102 2.03 0.48 3.22
CA GLY A 102 1.74 1.39 2.12
C GLY A 102 0.22 1.52 1.87
N PHE A 103 -0.47 0.38 1.81
CA PHE A 103 -1.92 0.34 1.69
C PHE A 103 -2.62 1.06 2.85
N GLY A 104 -2.24 0.77 4.09
CA GLY A 104 -2.78 1.44 5.28
C GLY A 104 -2.61 2.96 5.22
N THR A 105 -1.44 3.43 4.81
CA THR A 105 -1.16 4.86 4.63
C THR A 105 -2.10 5.50 3.61
N ARG A 106 -2.31 4.85 2.45
CA ARG A 106 -3.25 5.34 1.42
C ARG A 106 -4.70 5.35 1.93
N MET A 107 -5.11 4.31 2.64
CA MET A 107 -6.47 4.19 3.20
C MET A 107 -6.74 5.25 4.28
N SER A 108 -5.77 5.53 5.15
CA SER A 108 -5.86 6.60 6.13
C SER A 108 -6.00 7.96 5.47
N ALA A 109 -5.13 8.28 4.49
CA ALA A 109 -5.20 9.54 3.76
C ALA A 109 -6.55 9.70 3.02
N TRP A 110 -7.07 8.62 2.42
CA TRP A 110 -8.39 8.63 1.79
C TRP A 110 -9.52 8.86 2.80
N GLY A 111 -9.47 8.21 3.97
CA GLY A 111 -10.46 8.40 5.04
C GLY A 111 -10.46 9.82 5.61
N GLU A 112 -9.29 10.43 5.77
CA GLU A 112 -9.14 11.84 6.17
C GLU A 112 -9.79 12.79 5.15
N TRP A 113 -9.52 12.56 3.87
CA TRP A 113 -10.12 13.35 2.79
C TRP A 113 -11.65 13.21 2.77
N LEU A 114 -12.18 11.98 2.88
CA LEU A 114 -13.64 11.75 2.95
C LEU A 114 -14.28 12.47 4.13
N SER A 115 -13.61 12.47 5.28
CA SER A 115 -14.10 13.14 6.50
C SER A 115 -14.16 14.66 6.33
N GLN A 116 -13.12 15.25 5.73
CA GLN A 116 -13.09 16.67 5.41
C GLN A 116 -14.20 17.04 4.41
N PHE A 117 -14.30 16.29 3.30
CA PHE A 117 -15.32 16.50 2.29
C PHE A 117 -16.75 16.41 2.86
N GLY A 118 -17.01 15.43 3.71
CA GLY A 118 -18.29 15.30 4.41
C GLY A 118 -18.59 16.48 5.34
N SER A 119 -17.58 17.04 5.99
CA SER A 119 -17.74 18.21 6.87
C SER A 119 -18.03 19.51 6.12
N GLU A 120 -17.44 19.70 4.94
CA GLU A 120 -17.63 20.87 4.08
C GLU A 120 -19.02 20.86 3.45
N THR A 121 -19.41 19.73 2.85
CA THR A 121 -20.74 19.56 2.24
C THR A 121 -21.88 19.73 3.25
N ALA A 122 -21.70 19.28 4.49
CA ALA A 122 -22.69 19.47 5.56
C ALA A 122 -22.80 20.91 6.06
N GLN A 123 -21.75 21.73 5.88
CA GLN A 123 -21.77 23.16 6.20
C GLN A 123 -22.45 23.97 5.09
N ASP A 124 -22.20 23.63 3.82
CA ASP A 124 -22.80 24.30 2.66
C ASP A 124 -24.31 24.03 2.50
N ALA A 125 -24.82 22.96 3.14
CA ALA A 125 -26.24 22.60 3.13
C ALA A 125 -27.08 23.29 4.23
N LYS A 126 -26.48 24.12 5.09
CA LYS A 126 -27.15 24.86 6.17
C LYS A 126 -27.32 26.33 5.84
#